data_AF-A0A1G8EUK8-F1
#
_entry.id   AF-A0A1G8EUK8-F1
#
_cell.length_a   1.000
_cell.length_b   1.000
_cell.length_c   1.000
_cell.angle_alpha   90.00
_cell.angle_beta   90.00
_cell.angle_gamma   90.00
#
_symmetry.space_group_name_H-M   'P 1'
#
loop_
_entity.id
_entity.type
_entity.pdbx_description
1 polymer ?
#
loop_
_entity_poly.entity_id
_entity_poly.type
_entity_poly.pdbx_seq_one_letter_code
_entity_poly.pdbx_strand_id
1 'polypeptide(L)'
;MPRLVVDCGPDPGLALAALRLGAKGVALDAGPARPRLAALAATLGAEVVELVPPWLDLPDDAAAARRALARFIGMDRGPPSR
;
A
#
# COMPACT_ATOMS: atom_id res chain seq x y z
N MET A 1 -17.11 7.97 -1.48
CA MET A 1 -16.52 6.66 -1.81
C MET A 1 -15.18 6.54 -1.11
N PRO A 2 -14.83 5.38 -0.53
CA PRO A 2 -13.52 5.18 0.08
C PRO A 2 -12.43 5.39 -0.98
N ARG A 3 -11.42 6.22 -0.68
CA ARG A 3 -10.25 6.41 -1.54
C ARG A 3 -9.27 5.27 -1.27
N LEU A 4 -8.95 4.49 -2.31
CA LEU A 4 -7.89 3.49 -2.23
C LEU A 4 -6.54 4.22 -2.19
N VAL A 5 -5.76 3.98 -1.14
CA VAL A 5 -4.39 4.45 -0.99
C VAL A 5 -3.45 3.26 -1.17
N VAL A 6 -2.44 3.41 -2.03
CA VAL A 6 -1.38 2.41 -2.21
C VAL A 6 -0.17 2.81 -1.38
N ASP A 7 0.19 2.00 -0.40
CA ASP A 7 1.41 2.18 0.37
C ASP A 7 2.63 1.79 -0.47
N CYS A 8 3.53 2.75 -0.70
CA CYS A 8 4.75 2.58 -1.49
C CYS A 8 6.02 2.62 -0.61
N GLY A 9 5.88 2.80 0.71
CA GLY A 9 6.99 2.92 1.65
C GLY A 9 8.07 3.91 1.17
N PRO A 10 9.35 3.51 1.11
CA PRO A 10 10.45 4.38 0.66
C PRO A 10 10.70 4.34 -0.86
N ASP A 11 9.88 3.64 -1.67
CA ASP A 11 10.12 3.44 -3.10
C ASP A 11 9.37 4.46 -3.99
N PRO A 12 10.04 5.51 -4.49
CA PRO A 12 9.40 6.49 -5.39
C PRO A 12 9.06 5.93 -6.78
N GLY A 13 9.74 4.87 -7.23
CA GLY A 13 9.44 4.21 -8.50
C GLY A 13 8.09 3.50 -8.45
N LEU A 14 7.80 2.85 -7.33
CA LEU A 14 6.52 2.21 -7.07
C LEU A 14 5.38 3.24 -6.98
N ALA A 15 5.59 4.36 -6.28
CA ALA A 15 4.62 5.45 -6.20
C ALA A 15 4.30 6.04 -7.60
N LEU A 16 5.32 6.24 -8.44
CA LEU A 16 5.12 6.70 -9.81
C LEU A 16 4.30 5.70 -10.65
N ALA A 17 4.60 4.40 -10.52
CA ALA A 17 3.87 3.35 -11.22
C ALA A 17 2.39 3.31 -10.79
N ALA A 18 2.12 3.39 -9.48
CA ALA A 18 0.77 3.43 -8.95
C ALA A 18 -0.04 4.64 -9.46
N LEU A 19 0.57 5.84 -9.47
CA LEU A 19 -0.05 7.04 -10.03
C LEU A 19 -0.38 6.89 -11.51
N ARG A 20 0.54 6.32 -12.31
CA ARG A 20 0.32 6.06 -13.75
C ARG A 20 -0.78 5.04 -14.01
N LEU A 21 -0.99 4.09 -13.10
CA LEU A 21 -2.07 3.11 -13.16
C LEU A 21 -3.41 3.67 -12.64
N GLY A 22 -3.46 4.95 -12.23
CA GLY A 22 -4.69 5.64 -11.86
C GLY A 22 -5.01 5.61 -10.36
N ALA A 23 -4.06 5.21 -9.51
CA ALA A 23 -4.23 5.33 -8.06
C ALA A 23 -4.53 6.78 -7.68
N LYS A 24 -5.54 6.97 -6.81
CA LYS A 24 -5.99 8.30 -6.37
C LYS A 24 -5.33 8.76 -5.08
N GLY A 25 -4.66 7.85 -4.37
CA GLY A 25 -3.77 8.17 -3.27
C GLY A 25 -2.57 7.22 -3.26
N VAL A 26 -1.40 7.74 -2.97
CA VAL A 26 -0.20 6.95 -2.68
C VAL A 26 0.39 7.41 -1.36
N ALA A 27 0.77 6.47 -0.50
CA ALA A 27 1.59 6.81 0.66
C ALA A 27 3.05 6.59 0.31
N LEU A 28 3.89 7.57 0.66
CA LEU A 28 5.31 7.56 0.36
C LEU A 28 6.05 8.22 1.52
N ASP A 29 7.09 7.54 2.00
CA ASP A 29 7.94 8.03 3.08
C ASP A 29 8.58 9.39 2.72
N ALA A 30 9.01 10.11 3.75
CA ALA A 30 9.76 11.34 3.56
C ALA A 30 11.04 11.08 2.75
N GLY A 31 11.28 11.92 1.74
CA GLY A 31 12.45 11.78 0.89
C GLY A 31 12.51 12.84 -0.20
N PRO A 32 13.66 12.98 -0.87
CA PRO A 32 13.90 14.05 -1.86
C PRO A 32 12.98 13.96 -3.09
N ALA A 33 12.42 12.79 -3.37
CA ALA A 33 11.47 12.58 -4.47
C ALA A 33 10.02 13.00 -4.13
N ARG A 34 9.65 13.03 -2.83
CA ARG A 34 8.28 13.26 -2.37
C ARG A 34 7.66 14.55 -2.90
N PRO A 35 8.34 15.73 -2.89
CA PRO A 35 7.74 16.97 -3.41
C PRO A 35 7.43 16.90 -4.92
N ARG A 36 8.31 16.26 -5.70
CA ARG A 36 8.11 16.10 -7.16
C ARG A 36 6.95 15.16 -7.45
N LEU A 37 6.85 14.06 -6.69
CA LEU A 37 5.73 13.12 -6.81
C LEU A 37 4.41 13.73 -6.35
N ALA A 38 4.41 14.56 -5.31
CA ALA A 38 3.21 15.28 -4.86
C ALA A 38 2.69 16.24 -5.94
N ALA A 39 3.59 16.99 -6.60
CA ALA A 39 3.23 17.84 -7.72
C ALA A 39 2.64 17.05 -8.90
N LEU A 40 3.23 15.90 -9.24
CA LEU A 40 2.71 15.01 -10.28
C LEU A 40 1.36 14.39 -9.90
N ALA A 41 1.19 13.95 -8.65
CA ALA A 41 -0.07 13.40 -8.18
C ALA A 41 -1.20 14.42 -8.34
N ALA A 42 -0.95 15.69 -7.99
CA ALA A 42 -1.92 16.77 -8.14
C ALA A 42 -2.36 16.96 -9.61
N THR A 43 -1.44 16.89 -10.59
CA THR A 43 -1.82 16.99 -12.01
C THR A 43 -2.64 15.80 -12.51
N LEU A 44 -2.56 14.65 -11.83
CA LEU A 44 -3.32 13.43 -12.12
C LEU A 44 -4.63 13.32 -11.32
N GLY A 45 -4.97 14.35 -10.53
CA GLY A 45 -6.12 14.32 -9.62
C GLY A 45 -5.98 13.26 -8.52
N ALA A 46 -4.75 13.04 -8.07
CA ALA A 46 -4.35 12.14 -6.99
C ALA A 46 -3.60 12.90 -5.90
N GLU A 47 -3.30 12.24 -4.79
CA GLU A 47 -2.58 12.82 -3.65
C GLU A 47 -1.46 11.91 -3.15
N VAL A 48 -0.35 12.51 -2.68
CA VAL A 48 0.65 11.82 -1.88
C VAL A 48 0.30 12.05 -0.42
N VAL A 49 -0.09 11.00 0.28
CA VAL A 49 -0.50 11.08 1.69
C VAL A 49 0.65 10.74 2.61
N GLU A 50 0.59 11.30 3.82
CA GLU A 50 1.41 10.85 4.93
C GLU A 50 0.72 9.68 5.62
N LEU A 51 1.44 8.59 5.79
CA LEU A 51 0.95 7.43 6.51
C LEU A 51 1.26 7.65 7.99
N VAL A 52 0.21 7.95 8.77
CA VAL A 52 0.34 8.17 10.23
C VAL A 52 0.26 6.82 10.94
N PRO A 53 1.20 6.47 11.84
CA PRO A 53 1.11 5.28 12.67
C PRO A 53 -0.17 5.27 13.55
N PRO A 54 -0.65 4.09 13.97
CA PRO A 54 -0.05 2.78 13.77
C PRO A 54 -0.43 2.20 12.40
N TRP A 55 0.58 1.86 11.61
CA TRP A 55 0.42 0.81 10.61
C TRP A 55 0.07 -0.46 11.38
N LEU A 56 -0.63 -1.41 10.75
CA LEU A 56 -0.99 -2.64 11.45
C LEU A 56 0.30 -3.27 11.99
N ASP A 57 0.56 -3.08 13.29
CA ASP A 57 1.68 -3.67 14.01
C ASP A 57 1.35 -5.15 14.06
N LEU A 58 1.69 -5.85 12.97
CA LEU A 58 1.61 -7.28 12.95
C LEU A 58 2.63 -7.74 13.98
N PRO A 59 2.20 -8.35 15.10
CA PRO A 59 3.13 -8.89 16.08
C PRO A 59 4.08 -9.85 15.35
N ASP A 60 5.28 -10.09 15.86
CA ASP A 60 6.30 -10.97 15.26
C ASP A 60 5.77 -12.37 14.88
N ASP A 61 4.62 -12.77 15.41
CA ASP A 61 3.80 -13.87 14.91
C ASP A 61 3.01 -13.53 13.60
N ALA A 62 3.60 -12.67 12.75
CA ALA A 62 3.04 -12.20 11.48
C ALA A 62 2.72 -13.37 10.54
N ALA A 63 3.32 -14.54 10.78
CA ALA A 63 2.99 -15.77 10.09
C ALA A 63 1.54 -16.24 10.35
N ALA A 64 1.02 -16.11 11.58
CA ALA A 64 -0.36 -16.46 11.91
C ALA A 64 -1.36 -15.49 11.28
N ALA A 65 -1.08 -14.19 11.36
CA ALA A 65 -1.90 -13.15 10.73
C ALA A 65 -1.88 -13.26 9.19
N ARG A 66 -0.71 -13.52 8.57
CA ARG A 66 -0.60 -13.79 7.13
C ARG A 66 -1.37 -15.03 6.71
N ARG A 67 -1.31 -16.12 7.48
CA ARG A 67 -2.12 -17.34 7.22
C ARG A 67 -3.62 -17.05 7.34
N ALA A 68 -4.05 -16.32 8.36
CA ALA A 68 -5.45 -15.94 8.54
C ALA A 68 -5.95 -15.07 7.37
N LEU A 69 -5.15 -14.08 6.95
CA LEU A 69 -5.44 -13.24 5.80
C LEU A 69 -5.49 -14.06 4.51
N ALA A 70 -4.51 -14.93 4.26
CA ALA A 70 -4.45 -15.78 3.07
C ALA A 70 -5.66 -16.73 2.97
N ARG A 71 -6.16 -17.25 4.10
CA ARG A 71 -7.42 -18.02 4.15
C ARG A 71 -8.63 -17.15 3.86
N PHE A 72 -8.72 -15.96 4.47
CA PHE A 72 -9.84 -15.03 4.27
C PHE A 72 -9.97 -14.59 2.80
N ILE A 73 -8.85 -14.31 2.12
CA ILE A 73 -8.84 -13.90 0.70
C ILE A 73 -8.77 -15.08 -0.28
N GLY A 74 -8.86 -16.32 0.20
CA GLY A 74 -8.92 -17.53 -0.64
C GLY A 74 -7.59 -17.93 -1.31
N MET A 75 -6.46 -17.39 -0.86
CA MET A 75 -5.11 -17.70 -1.34
C MET A 75 -4.46 -18.90 -0.62
N ASP A 76 -4.97 -19.30 0.54
CA ASP A 76 -4.54 -20.50 1.27
C ASP A 76 -5.62 -21.58 1.15
N ARG A 77 -5.59 -22.35 0.05
CA ARG A 77 -6.38 -23.58 -0.07
C ARG A 77 -5.63 -24.64 0.70
N GLY A 78 -6.01 -24.87 1.97
CA GLY A 78 -5.43 -25.92 2.80
C GLY A 78 -5.34 -27.26 2.07
N PRO A 79 -4.47 -28.18 2.50
CA PRO A 79 -4.30 -29.46 1.82
C PRO A 79 -5.65 -30.17 1.66
N PRO A 80 -5.92 -30.82 0.51
CA PRO A 80 -7.19 -31.49 0.29
C PRO A 80 -7.43 -32.48 1.44
N SER A 81 -8.52 -32.29 2.17
CA SER A 81 -9.00 -33.24 3.17
C SER A 81 -9.23 -34.58 2.46
N ARG A 82 -8.51 -35.61 2.89
CA ARG A 82 -8.72 -37.00 2.47
C ARG A 82 -9.95 -37.57 3.14
#